data_AF-A0A950VV44-F1
#
_entry.id   AF-A0A950VV44-F1
#
_cell.length_a   1.000
_cell.length_b   1.000
_cell.length_c   1.000
_cell.angle_alpha   90.00
_cell.angle_beta   90.00
_cell.angle_gamma   90.00
#
_symmetry.space_group_name_H-M   'P 1'
#
loop_
_entity.id
_entity.type
_entity.pdbx_description
1 polymer ?
#
loop_
_entity_poly.entity_id
_entity_poly.type
_entity_poly.pdbx_seq_one_letter_code
_entity_poly.pdbx_strand_id
1 'polypeptide(L)'
;MTKLLRKLGLAKERRSEPRLKLTVMVTVGVNTHQGTLLDISKNGASVQSFSATKPDDRVWFTLRFRNLKIELSGIVRGCRVVAINPRPTYISRLQFIDISATARESLDEFMRMIGEVGRRTWKRTKDGYSRRNTGTPRAIIAVYTQLVKKDSTWEEILVFDPEQPEDGVTLPSGTPTAEIAHFCELYDATDAEGRRLLRQQAEMLCNVNADAH
;
A
#
# COMPACT_ATOMS: atom_id res chain seq x y z
N MET A 1 -8.32 6.60 37.12
CA MET A 1 -8.42 5.20 37.59
C MET A 1 -7.90 4.14 36.60
N THR A 2 -7.59 4.49 35.34
CA THR A 2 -7.21 3.55 34.26
C THR A 2 -5.71 3.24 34.12
N LYS A 3 -4.82 4.07 34.69
CA LYS A 3 -3.36 3.85 34.61
C LYS A 3 -2.83 2.76 35.56
N LEU A 4 -3.47 2.56 36.73
CA LEU A 4 -3.05 1.54 37.70
C LEU A 4 -3.33 0.11 37.21
N LEU A 5 -4.47 -0.12 36.54
CA LEU A 5 -4.87 -1.44 36.06
C LEU A 5 -3.95 -2.00 34.94
N ARG A 6 -3.30 -1.12 34.16
CA ARG A 6 -2.29 -1.54 33.18
C ARG A 6 -0.96 -1.97 33.81
N LYS A 7 -0.59 -1.39 34.95
CA LYS A 7 0.65 -1.76 35.68
C LYS A 7 0.53 -3.10 36.39
N LEU A 8 -0.70 -3.54 36.70
CA LEU A 8 -0.99 -4.77 37.43
C LEU A 8 -1.22 -6.00 36.53
N GLY A 9 -1.02 -5.91 35.20
CA GLY A 9 -1.21 -7.04 34.28
C GLY A 9 -2.66 -7.53 34.11
N LEU A 10 -3.62 -6.92 34.82
CA LEU A 10 -5.04 -7.29 34.82
C LEU A 10 -5.85 -6.68 33.67
N ALA A 11 -5.24 -5.81 32.87
CA ALA A 11 -5.82 -5.36 31.61
C ALA A 11 -5.68 -6.46 30.57
N LYS A 12 -6.63 -7.40 30.55
CA LYS A 12 -6.76 -8.45 29.52
C LYS A 12 -6.50 -7.83 28.15
N GLU A 13 -5.47 -8.31 27.46
CA GLU A 13 -5.11 -7.84 26.13
C GLU A 13 -6.34 -7.94 25.23
N ARG A 14 -6.97 -6.78 24.95
CA ARG A 14 -8.27 -6.72 24.25
C ARG A 14 -8.16 -7.06 22.76
N ARG A 15 -6.97 -7.40 22.26
CA ARG A 15 -6.70 -7.65 20.84
C ARG A 15 -6.32 -9.11 20.67
N SER A 16 -7.11 -9.82 19.88
CA SER A 16 -6.86 -11.24 19.59
C SER A 16 -5.80 -11.46 18.51
N GLU A 17 -5.45 -10.43 17.73
CA GLU A 17 -4.57 -10.57 16.56
C GLU A 17 -3.56 -9.40 16.42
N PRO A 18 -2.30 -9.69 16.07
CA PRO A 18 -1.30 -8.69 15.75
C PRO A 18 -1.68 -7.94 14.45
N ARG A 19 -1.40 -6.63 14.41
CA ARG A 19 -1.57 -5.80 13.21
C ARG A 19 -0.23 -5.48 12.58
N LEU A 20 -0.11 -5.73 11.27
CA LEU A 20 1.03 -5.30 10.50
C LEU A 20 0.88 -3.81 10.20
N LYS A 21 1.80 -3.00 10.72
CA LYS A 21 1.93 -1.59 10.32
C LYS A 21 2.62 -1.55 8.97
N LEU A 22 1.99 -0.88 8.00
CA LEU A 22 2.62 -0.72 6.70
C LEU A 22 3.64 0.42 6.79
N THR A 23 4.85 0.14 6.33
CA THR A 23 5.89 1.12 6.03
C THR A 23 5.85 1.52 4.56
N VAL A 24 4.95 0.92 3.77
CA VAL A 24 4.72 1.16 2.34
C VAL A 24 3.42 1.93 2.14
N MET A 25 3.32 2.74 1.10
CA MET A 25 2.05 3.31 0.67
C MET A 25 1.32 2.29 -0.22
N VAL A 26 0.28 1.65 0.30
CA VAL A 26 -0.58 0.75 -0.49
C VAL A 26 -1.92 1.43 -0.70
N THR A 27 -2.27 1.68 -1.95
CA THR A 27 -3.58 2.21 -2.33
C THR A 27 -4.63 1.11 -2.20
N VAL A 28 -5.75 1.45 -1.58
CA VAL A 28 -6.90 0.56 -1.37
C VAL A 28 -8.19 1.26 -1.74
N GLY A 29 -9.17 0.50 -2.19
CA GLY A 29 -10.54 0.97 -2.35
C GLY A 29 -11.36 0.71 -1.08
N VAL A 30 -12.18 1.67 -0.71
CA VAL A 30 -13.24 1.56 0.29
C VAL A 30 -14.52 2.12 -0.34
N ASN A 31 -15.45 1.25 -0.72
CA ASN A 31 -16.57 1.56 -1.59
C ASN A 31 -16.11 2.24 -2.89
N THR A 32 -16.58 3.46 -3.16
CA THR A 32 -16.23 4.27 -4.33
C THR A 32 -15.03 5.19 -4.09
N HIS A 33 -14.41 5.13 -2.92
CA HIS A 33 -13.30 5.99 -2.54
C HIS A 33 -11.98 5.25 -2.52
N GLN A 34 -10.91 5.93 -2.92
CA GLN A 34 -9.55 5.44 -2.71
C GLN A 34 -8.98 5.97 -1.39
N GLY A 35 -8.05 5.22 -0.81
CA GLY A 35 -7.31 5.58 0.37
C GLY A 35 -5.97 4.86 0.46
N THR A 36 -5.19 5.22 1.48
CA THR A 36 -3.90 4.62 1.79
C THR A 36 -4.03 3.69 2.98
N LEU A 37 -3.61 2.44 2.83
CA LEU A 37 -3.60 1.45 3.89
C LEU A 37 -2.50 1.75 4.91
N LEU A 38 -2.88 1.95 6.17
CA LEU A 38 -1.96 2.27 7.27
C LEU A 38 -1.58 1.04 8.10
N ASP A 39 -2.55 0.15 8.33
CA ASP A 39 -2.35 -1.14 8.96
C ASP A 39 -3.36 -2.16 8.49
N ILE A 40 -2.98 -3.43 8.55
CA ILE A 40 -3.83 -4.57 8.22
C ILE A 40 -3.59 -5.73 9.18
N SER A 41 -4.64 -6.50 9.42
CA SER A 41 -4.59 -7.83 10.04
C SER A 41 -5.63 -8.74 9.41
N LYS A 42 -5.64 -10.00 9.84
CA LYS A 42 -6.62 -11.01 9.42
C LYS A 42 -8.09 -10.60 9.60
N ASN A 43 -8.34 -9.65 10.51
CA ASN A 43 -9.70 -9.26 10.92
C ASN A 43 -10.02 -7.79 10.64
N GLY A 44 -9.12 -7.02 10.04
CA GLY A 44 -9.42 -5.62 9.74
C GLY A 44 -8.24 -4.80 9.27
N ALA A 45 -8.52 -3.53 8.99
CA ALA A 45 -7.55 -2.58 8.48
C ALA A 45 -7.77 -1.18 9.05
N SER A 46 -6.77 -0.32 8.88
CA SER A 46 -6.92 1.14 9.03
C SER A 46 -6.55 1.80 7.72
N VAL A 47 -7.44 2.64 7.20
CA VAL A 47 -7.29 3.31 5.90
C VAL A 47 -7.34 4.82 6.11
N GLN A 48 -6.43 5.55 5.48
CA GLN A 48 -6.44 7.00 5.39
C GLN A 48 -7.09 7.42 4.08
N SER A 49 -8.05 8.34 4.10
CA SER A 49 -8.71 8.83 2.89
C SER A 49 -9.20 10.27 3.06
N PHE A 50 -9.69 10.87 1.97
CA PHE A 50 -10.31 12.20 1.97
C PHE A 50 -11.84 12.15 2.10
N SER A 51 -12.39 10.96 2.34
CA SER A 51 -13.83 10.73 2.47
C SER A 51 -14.17 10.24 3.87
N ALA A 52 -15.11 10.92 4.53
CA ALA A 52 -15.63 10.46 5.81
C ALA A 52 -16.49 9.20 5.61
N THR A 53 -16.31 8.22 6.50
CA THR A 53 -17.16 7.02 6.58
C THR A 53 -17.84 6.99 7.94
N LYS A 54 -19.12 6.60 8.04
CA LYS A 54 -19.80 6.58 9.34
C LYS A 54 -19.51 5.28 10.08
N PRO A 55 -19.46 5.31 11.42
CA PRO A 55 -19.43 4.07 12.20
C PRO A 55 -20.61 3.16 11.84
N ASP A 56 -20.34 1.86 11.89
CA ASP A 56 -21.25 0.76 11.55
C ASP A 56 -21.71 0.68 10.09
N ASP A 57 -21.24 1.57 9.21
CA ASP A 57 -21.40 1.42 7.76
C ASP A 57 -20.74 0.11 7.29
N ARG A 58 -21.46 -0.62 6.43
CA ARG A 58 -20.88 -1.70 5.64
C ARG A 58 -20.12 -1.12 4.45
N VAL A 59 -18.91 -1.62 4.23
CA VAL A 59 -18.04 -1.17 3.15
C VAL A 59 -17.46 -2.35 2.38
N TRP A 60 -17.23 -2.14 1.09
CA TRP A 60 -16.44 -3.00 0.24
C TRP A 60 -14.99 -2.54 0.26
N PHE A 61 -14.09 -3.39 0.73
CA PHE A 61 -12.66 -3.16 0.75
C PHE A 61 -12.01 -3.88 -0.43
N THR A 62 -11.28 -3.15 -1.25
CA THR A 62 -10.51 -3.72 -2.35
C THR A 62 -9.04 -3.37 -2.22
N LEU A 63 -8.19 -4.35 -2.48
CA LEU A 63 -6.75 -4.18 -2.51
C LEU A 63 -6.21 -4.96 -3.70
N ARG A 64 -5.43 -4.27 -4.52
CA ARG A 64 -4.67 -4.88 -5.61
C ARG A 64 -3.20 -4.70 -5.30
N PHE A 65 -2.48 -5.81 -5.24
CA PHE A 65 -1.06 -5.81 -4.95
C PHE A 65 -0.40 -6.98 -5.67
N ARG A 66 0.55 -6.72 -6.57
CA ARG A 66 1.05 -7.73 -7.51
C ARG A 66 -0.13 -8.41 -8.25
N ASN A 67 -0.05 -9.72 -8.36
CA ASN A 67 -1.07 -10.64 -8.86
C ASN A 67 -2.18 -10.95 -7.83
N LEU A 68 -2.17 -10.34 -6.64
CA LEU A 68 -3.22 -10.50 -5.65
C LEU A 68 -4.32 -9.46 -5.81
N LYS A 69 -5.54 -9.94 -5.96
CA LYS A 69 -6.77 -9.16 -5.83
C LYS A 69 -7.50 -9.61 -4.57
N ILE A 70 -7.54 -8.75 -3.57
CA ILE A 70 -8.25 -8.98 -2.31
C ILE A 70 -9.52 -8.14 -2.33
N GLU A 71 -10.66 -8.80 -2.16
CA GLU A 71 -11.96 -8.15 -2.04
C GLU A 71 -12.66 -8.68 -0.80
N LEU A 72 -13.01 -7.76 0.11
CA LEU A 72 -13.52 -8.08 1.44
C LEU A 72 -14.70 -7.18 1.79
N SER A 73 -15.70 -7.75 2.44
CA SER A 73 -16.71 -6.97 3.15
C SER A 73 -16.17 -6.53 4.51
N GLY A 74 -16.52 -5.32 4.95
CA GLY A 74 -16.13 -4.80 6.24
C GLY A 74 -17.18 -3.93 6.89
N ILE A 75 -17.05 -3.73 8.20
CA ILE A 75 -17.83 -2.77 9.00
C ILE A 75 -16.87 -1.69 9.49
N VAL A 76 -17.25 -0.43 9.33
CA VAL A 76 -16.50 0.71 9.88
C VAL A 76 -16.67 0.73 11.40
N ARG A 77 -15.60 0.51 12.16
CA ARG A 77 -15.61 0.59 13.63
C ARG A 77 -15.30 1.98 14.18
N GLY A 78 -14.90 2.89 13.32
CA GLY A 78 -14.71 4.29 13.69
C GLY A 78 -13.96 5.05 12.61
N CYS A 79 -14.27 6.34 12.51
CA CYS A 79 -13.61 7.27 11.62
C CYS A 79 -13.17 8.49 12.45
N ARG A 80 -11.93 8.96 12.24
CA ARG A 80 -11.43 10.16 12.91
C ARG A 80 -10.79 11.10 11.91
N VAL A 81 -10.95 12.40 12.12
CA VAL A 81 -10.20 13.43 11.40
C VAL A 81 -8.75 13.45 11.89
N VAL A 82 -7.80 13.56 10.97
CA VAL A 82 -6.36 13.66 11.27
C VAL A 82 -5.68 14.90 10.74
N ALA A 83 -6.23 15.49 9.67
CA ALA A 83 -5.83 16.80 9.16
C ALA A 83 -7.07 17.50 8.61
N ILE A 84 -7.10 18.83 8.67
CA ILE A 84 -8.21 19.64 8.16
C ILE A 84 -7.76 20.47 6.96
N ASN A 85 -6.50 20.93 6.95
CA ASN A 85 -5.92 21.78 5.91
C ASN A 85 -4.74 21.07 5.22
N PRO A 86 -4.56 21.18 3.89
CA PRO A 86 -5.40 21.90 2.93
C PRO A 86 -6.71 21.17 2.57
N ARG A 87 -6.87 19.90 2.98
CA ARG A 87 -8.09 19.11 2.79
C ARG A 87 -8.35 18.20 3.99
N PRO A 88 -9.61 18.03 4.43
CA PRO A 88 -9.95 17.09 5.48
C PRO A 88 -9.49 15.67 5.15
N THR A 89 -8.68 15.11 6.04
CA THR A 89 -8.13 13.77 5.94
C THR A 89 -8.63 12.93 7.11
N TYR A 90 -9.10 11.73 6.81
CA TYR A 90 -9.75 10.83 7.75
C TYR A 90 -8.95 9.55 7.89
N ILE A 91 -9.01 8.92 9.06
CA ILE A 91 -8.60 7.53 9.26
C ILE A 91 -9.80 6.71 9.68
N SER A 92 -10.16 5.76 8.83
CA SER A 92 -11.25 4.80 9.06
C SER A 92 -10.68 3.45 9.50
N ARG A 93 -11.24 2.89 10.58
CA ARG A 93 -10.93 1.55 11.06
C ARG A 93 -11.99 0.58 10.57
N LEU A 94 -11.57 -0.44 9.85
CA LEU A 94 -12.44 -1.46 9.29
C LEU A 94 -12.28 -2.75 10.09
N GLN A 95 -13.38 -3.45 10.32
CA GLN A 95 -13.40 -4.85 10.72
C GLN A 95 -13.92 -5.66 9.54
N PHE A 96 -13.14 -6.61 9.07
CA PHE A 96 -13.57 -7.50 7.99
C PHE A 96 -14.63 -8.49 8.49
N ILE A 97 -15.62 -8.76 7.66
CA ILE A 97 -16.73 -9.67 7.92
C ILE A 97 -16.89 -10.60 6.72
N ASP A 98 -17.48 -11.78 6.94
CA ASP A 98 -17.83 -12.74 5.89
C ASP A 98 -16.67 -13.07 4.93
N ILE A 99 -15.46 -13.23 5.49
CA ILE A 99 -14.23 -13.48 4.74
C ILE A 99 -14.27 -14.90 4.16
N SER A 100 -14.31 -15.03 2.84
CA SER A 100 -14.20 -16.32 2.15
C SER A 100 -12.82 -16.96 2.36
N ALA A 101 -12.72 -18.28 2.16
CA ALA A 101 -11.43 -18.99 2.28
C ALA A 101 -10.37 -18.42 1.34
N THR A 102 -10.72 -18.23 0.06
CA THR A 102 -9.83 -17.64 -0.95
C THR A 102 -9.37 -16.23 -0.61
N ALA A 103 -10.28 -15.38 -0.10
CA ALA A 103 -9.92 -14.02 0.30
C ALA A 103 -9.02 -14.02 1.55
N ARG A 104 -9.21 -14.98 2.46
CA ARG A 104 -8.33 -15.18 3.63
C ARG A 104 -6.94 -15.66 3.22
N GLU A 105 -6.83 -16.59 2.27
CA GLU A 105 -5.54 -17.03 1.72
C GLU A 105 -4.80 -15.87 1.05
N SER A 106 -5.49 -15.10 0.21
CA SER A 106 -4.93 -13.93 -0.45
C SER A 106 -4.46 -12.87 0.55
N LEU A 107 -5.24 -12.66 1.63
CA LEU A 107 -4.88 -11.74 2.72
C LEU A 107 -3.64 -12.22 3.49
N ASP A 108 -3.57 -13.50 3.83
CA ASP A 108 -2.43 -14.08 4.52
C ASP A 108 -1.16 -14.01 3.65
N GLU A 109 -1.28 -14.24 2.34
CA GLU A 109 -0.18 -14.09 1.39
C GLU A 109 0.30 -12.63 1.29
N PHE A 110 -0.63 -11.68 1.15
CA PHE A 110 -0.31 -10.25 1.16
C PHE A 110 0.42 -9.84 2.44
N MET A 111 -0.10 -10.23 3.60
CA MET A 111 0.52 -9.94 4.89
C MET A 111 1.92 -10.54 5.02
N ARG A 112 2.12 -11.77 4.49
CA ARG A 112 3.45 -12.41 4.44
C ARG A 112 4.43 -11.60 3.59
N MET A 113 4.03 -11.19 2.39
CA MET A 113 4.87 -10.41 1.48
C MET A 113 5.26 -9.05 2.07
N ILE A 114 4.29 -8.30 2.60
CA ILE A 114 4.56 -6.99 3.23
C ILE A 114 5.46 -7.16 4.47
N GLY A 115 5.23 -8.21 5.27
CA GLY A 115 6.08 -8.52 6.42
C GLY A 115 7.52 -8.88 6.03
N GLU A 116 7.73 -9.50 4.87
CA GLU A 116 9.06 -9.76 4.34
C GLU A 116 9.76 -8.48 3.85
N VAL A 117 9.04 -7.62 3.13
CA VAL A 117 9.53 -6.31 2.66
C VAL A 117 9.93 -5.43 3.84
N GLY A 118 9.08 -5.34 4.86
CA GLY A 118 9.39 -4.62 6.10
C GLY A 118 10.66 -5.14 6.77
N ARG A 119 10.87 -6.48 6.82
CA ARG A 119 12.08 -7.08 7.39
C ARG A 119 13.34 -6.81 6.59
N ARG A 120 13.29 -6.88 5.25
CA ARG A 120 14.44 -6.58 4.37
C ARG A 120 14.86 -5.11 4.51
N THR A 121 13.88 -4.22 4.55
CA THR A 121 14.11 -2.76 4.70
C THR A 121 14.69 -2.42 6.08
N TRP A 122 14.20 -3.07 7.15
CA TRP A 122 14.75 -2.91 8.49
C TRP A 122 16.23 -3.31 8.57
N LYS A 123 16.62 -4.42 7.92
CA LYS A 123 18.03 -4.83 7.86
C LYS A 123 18.91 -3.78 7.17
N ARG A 124 18.49 -3.27 6.00
CA ARG A 124 19.21 -2.20 5.29
C ARG A 124 19.33 -0.90 6.11
N THR A 125 18.27 -0.54 6.86
CA THR A 125 18.27 0.68 7.68
C THR A 125 19.20 0.56 8.90
N LYS A 126 19.27 -0.64 9.52
CA LYS A 126 20.17 -0.92 10.65
C LYS A 126 21.65 -0.79 10.27
N ASP A 127 21.99 -1.11 9.03
CA ASP A 127 23.37 -1.07 8.53
C ASP A 127 23.80 0.32 8.02
N GLY A 128 22.94 1.36 8.06
CA GLY A 128 23.32 2.66 7.47
C GLY A 128 22.54 3.94 7.81
N TYR A 129 21.46 3.95 8.59
CA TYR A 129 20.74 5.20 8.87
C TYR A 129 20.20 5.28 10.32
N SER A 130 21.05 5.77 11.22
CA SER A 130 20.61 6.28 12.52
C SER A 130 20.48 7.80 12.42
N ARG A 131 19.32 8.31 11.97
CA ARG A 131 19.01 9.73 12.12
C ARG A 131 17.90 9.93 13.14
N ARG A 132 18.30 10.47 14.29
CA ARG A 132 17.44 11.06 15.31
C ARG A 132 16.44 12.00 14.62
N ASN A 133 15.16 11.67 14.64
CA ASN A 133 14.13 12.68 14.44
C ASN A 133 12.95 12.41 15.38
N THR A 134 12.78 13.34 16.30
CA THR A 134 11.62 13.48 17.19
C THR A 134 10.39 13.78 16.34
N GLY A 135 9.51 12.80 16.19
CA GLY A 135 8.33 12.87 15.32
C GLY A 135 8.51 12.00 14.09
N THR A 136 8.26 10.70 14.24
CA THR A 136 8.46 9.65 13.23
C THR A 136 8.19 10.08 11.79
N PRO A 137 9.22 10.26 10.95
CA PRO A 137 9.09 9.96 9.53
C PRO A 137 9.11 8.44 9.44
N ARG A 138 7.94 7.83 9.22
CA ARG A 138 7.91 6.43 8.75
C ARG A 138 8.65 6.46 7.41
N ALA A 139 9.75 5.72 7.29
CA ALA A 139 10.37 5.50 5.98
C ALA A 139 9.27 5.00 5.05
N ILE A 140 8.83 5.89 4.14
CA ILE A 140 7.87 5.56 3.10
C ILE A 140 8.68 4.70 2.15
N ILE A 141 8.48 3.40 2.23
CA ILE A 141 9.12 2.48 1.30
C ILE A 141 8.61 2.84 -0.10
N ALA A 142 9.55 3.17 -1.00
CA ALA A 142 9.27 3.40 -2.40
C ALA A 142 8.48 2.20 -2.95
N VAL A 143 7.27 2.47 -3.40
CA VAL A 143 6.46 1.51 -4.16
C VAL A 143 6.67 1.88 -5.63
N TYR A 144 6.52 0.92 -6.52
CA TYR A 144 6.59 1.14 -7.95
C TYR A 144 5.31 0.63 -8.59
N THR A 145 4.91 1.26 -9.68
CA THR A 145 3.83 0.85 -10.56
C THR A 145 4.45 0.15 -11.76
N GLN A 146 4.31 -1.16 -11.84
CA GLN A 146 4.67 -1.96 -13.00
C GLN A 146 3.49 -2.00 -13.98
N LEU A 147 3.72 -1.52 -15.19
CA LEU A 147 2.82 -1.56 -16.32
C LEU A 147 3.23 -2.77 -17.16
N VAL A 148 2.46 -3.86 -17.08
CA VAL A 148 2.75 -5.10 -17.82
C VAL A 148 1.83 -5.17 -19.02
N LYS A 149 2.40 -5.42 -20.20
CA LYS A 149 1.61 -5.68 -21.40
C LYS A 149 1.28 -7.15 -21.47
N LYS A 150 -0.02 -7.47 -21.50
CA LYS A 150 -0.53 -8.81 -21.79
C LYS A 150 -1.43 -8.73 -23.00
N ASP A 151 -1.01 -9.42 -24.06
CA ASP A 151 -1.64 -9.39 -25.38
C ASP A 151 -1.72 -7.95 -25.93
N SER A 152 -2.90 -7.33 -25.85
CA SER A 152 -3.17 -5.95 -26.27
C SER A 152 -3.70 -5.07 -25.13
N THR A 153 -3.52 -5.52 -23.89
CA THR A 153 -4.03 -4.82 -22.70
C THR A 153 -2.91 -4.53 -21.72
N TRP A 154 -3.00 -3.36 -21.09
CA TRP A 154 -2.08 -2.93 -20.05
C TRP A 154 -2.64 -3.27 -18.68
N GLU A 155 -1.87 -4.00 -17.88
CA GLU A 155 -2.15 -4.27 -16.48
C GLU A 155 -1.27 -3.40 -15.60
N GLU A 156 -1.89 -2.66 -14.68
CA GLU A 156 -1.20 -1.86 -13.68
C GLU A 156 -1.04 -2.67 -12.38
N ILE A 157 0.21 -2.83 -11.94
CA ILE A 157 0.58 -3.71 -10.84
C ILE A 157 1.50 -2.97 -9.86
N LEU A 158 1.11 -2.88 -8.59
CA LEU A 158 2.00 -2.33 -7.56
C LEU A 158 3.06 -3.35 -7.12
N VAL A 159 4.33 -2.96 -7.18
CA VAL A 159 5.51 -3.76 -6.82
C VAL A 159 6.46 -2.98 -5.90
N PHE A 160 7.41 -3.66 -5.28
CA PHE A 160 8.46 -3.05 -4.43
C PHE A 160 9.86 -3.17 -5.03
N ASP A 161 9.99 -3.92 -6.11
CA ASP A 161 11.23 -4.07 -6.83
C ASP A 161 11.14 -3.17 -8.07
N PRO A 162 12.09 -2.25 -8.30
CA PRO A 162 12.13 -1.46 -9.52
C PRO A 162 12.51 -2.27 -10.76
N GLU A 163 12.74 -3.57 -10.65
CA GLU A 163 13.00 -4.46 -11.77
C GLU A 163 11.94 -4.32 -12.88
N GLN A 164 12.43 -4.17 -14.11
CA GLN A 164 11.59 -3.95 -15.29
C GLN A 164 11.01 -5.30 -15.75
N PRO A 165 9.69 -5.39 -16.05
CA PRO A 165 9.06 -6.62 -16.51
C PRO A 165 9.57 -7.02 -17.91
N GLU A 166 9.42 -8.29 -18.29
CA GLU A 166 9.82 -8.75 -19.63
C GLU A 166 9.12 -7.96 -20.76
N ASP A 167 7.81 -7.76 -20.65
CA ASP A 167 7.03 -6.90 -21.55
C ASP A 167 6.30 -5.80 -20.77
N GLY A 168 6.84 -4.58 -20.83
CA GLY A 168 6.32 -3.41 -20.13
C GLY A 168 7.41 -2.55 -19.46
N VAL A 169 6.99 -1.73 -18.49
CA VAL A 169 7.87 -0.82 -17.74
C VAL A 169 7.49 -0.74 -16.26
N THR A 170 8.46 -0.51 -15.38
CA THR A 170 8.24 -0.21 -13.96
C THR A 170 8.54 1.27 -13.71
N LEU A 171 7.58 2.00 -13.16
CA LEU A 171 7.64 3.43 -12.85
C LEU A 171 7.48 3.69 -11.34
N PRO A 172 7.92 4.85 -10.81
CA PRO A 172 7.69 5.22 -9.41
C PRO A 172 6.20 5.26 -9.02
N SER A 173 5.85 4.81 -7.82
CA SER A 173 4.47 4.94 -7.31
C SER A 173 4.13 6.41 -7.13
N GLY A 174 3.03 6.85 -7.76
CA GLY A 174 2.65 8.27 -7.79
C GLY A 174 2.96 8.95 -9.12
N THR A 175 3.50 8.23 -10.11
CA THR A 175 3.54 8.70 -11.49
C THR A 175 2.12 9.10 -11.94
N PRO A 176 1.91 10.33 -12.43
CA PRO A 176 0.61 10.82 -12.86
C PRO A 176 -0.03 9.91 -13.92
N THR A 177 -1.36 9.74 -13.87
CA THR A 177 -2.09 8.89 -14.83
C THR A 177 -1.87 9.29 -16.29
N ALA A 178 -1.72 10.58 -16.58
CA ALA A 178 -1.42 11.06 -17.93
C ALA A 178 -0.03 10.64 -18.40
N GLU A 179 0.95 10.60 -17.49
CA GLU A 179 2.31 10.15 -17.79
C GLU A 179 2.35 8.62 -17.96
N ILE A 180 1.61 7.87 -17.13
CA ILE A 180 1.40 6.43 -17.31
C ILE A 180 0.81 6.12 -18.70
N ALA A 181 -0.26 6.81 -19.10
CA ALA A 181 -0.89 6.63 -20.40
C ALA A 181 0.09 6.92 -21.55
N HIS A 182 0.88 8.00 -21.42
CA HIS A 182 1.90 8.35 -22.39
C HIS A 182 2.98 7.26 -22.53
N PHE A 183 3.45 6.69 -21.41
CA PHE A 183 4.39 5.56 -21.44
C PHE A 183 3.82 4.35 -22.16
N CYS A 184 2.55 3.99 -21.90
CA CYS A 184 1.88 2.88 -22.58
C CYS A 184 1.76 3.12 -24.09
N GLU A 185 1.28 4.30 -24.50
CA GLU A 185 1.13 4.66 -25.92
C GLU A 185 2.47 4.63 -26.66
N LEU A 186 3.52 5.18 -26.06
CA LEU A 186 4.85 5.24 -26.67
C LEU A 186 5.51 3.85 -26.72
N TYR A 187 5.30 3.01 -25.71
CA TYR A 187 5.76 1.63 -25.71
C TYR A 187 5.08 0.81 -26.81
N ASP A 188 3.79 1.06 -27.07
CA ASP A 188 3.03 0.41 -28.13
C ASP A 188 3.44 0.88 -29.53
N ALA A 189 3.77 2.16 -29.68
CA ALA A 189 4.15 2.77 -30.95
C ALA A 189 5.61 2.53 -31.36
N THR A 190 6.46 2.04 -30.45
CA THR A 190 7.90 1.85 -30.69
C THR A 190 8.28 0.40 -30.96
N ASP A 191 9.41 0.23 -31.65
CA ASP A 191 10.03 -1.07 -31.92
C ASP A 191 10.82 -1.57 -30.70
N ALA A 192 11.50 -2.72 -30.85
CA ALA A 192 12.25 -3.32 -29.75
C ALA A 192 13.32 -2.40 -29.16
N GLU A 193 13.98 -1.58 -29.98
CA GLU A 193 15.01 -0.66 -29.52
C GLU A 193 14.39 0.55 -28.80
N GLY A 194 13.29 1.09 -29.31
CA GLY A 194 12.54 2.14 -28.61
C GLY A 194 12.01 1.68 -27.25
N ARG A 195 11.48 0.45 -27.16
CA ARG A 195 11.06 -0.15 -25.88
C ARG A 195 12.23 -0.33 -24.91
N ARG A 196 13.41 -0.70 -25.41
CA ARG A 196 14.64 -0.81 -24.61
C ARG A 196 15.01 0.54 -24.00
N LEU A 197 14.96 1.62 -24.79
CA LEU A 197 15.25 2.98 -24.32
C LEU A 197 14.23 3.47 -23.29
N LEU A 198 12.93 3.21 -23.50
CA LEU A 198 11.89 3.55 -22.53
C LEU A 198 12.11 2.85 -21.19
N ARG A 199 12.52 1.58 -21.20
CA ARG A 199 12.86 0.83 -19.99
C ARG A 199 14.07 1.42 -19.26
N GLN A 200 15.10 1.84 -19.99
CA GLN A 200 16.25 2.54 -19.39
C GLN A 200 15.84 3.87 -18.74
N GLN A 201 14.96 4.63 -19.39
CA GLN A 201 14.43 5.87 -18.83
C GLN A 201 13.60 5.61 -17.57
N ALA A 202 12.73 4.61 -17.59
CA ALA A 202 11.93 4.19 -16.44
C ALA A 202 12.81 3.74 -15.25
N GLU A 203 13.89 3.00 -15.53
CA GLU A 203 14.88 2.58 -14.54
C GLU A 203 15.59 3.78 -13.90
N MET A 204 15.97 4.78 -14.69
CA MET A 204 16.53 6.04 -14.15
C MET A 204 15.55 6.76 -13.23
N LEU A 205 14.27 6.86 -13.61
CA LEU A 205 13.24 7.49 -12.79
C LEU A 205 13.02 6.75 -11.46
N CYS A 206 13.15 5.42 -11.47
CA CYS A 206 13.07 4.60 -10.27
C CYS A 206 14.27 4.83 -9.34
N ASN A 207 15.49 4.92 -9.90
CA ASN A 207 16.71 5.16 -9.13
C ASN A 207 16.72 6.56 -8.48
N VAL A 208 16.28 7.60 -9.19
CA VAL A 208 16.17 8.96 -8.63
C VAL A 208 15.19 9.03 -7.47
N ASN A 209 14.07 8.30 -7.53
CA ASN A 209 13.12 8.23 -6.41
C ASN A 209 13.60 7.36 -5.25
N ALA A 210 14.49 6.39 -5.49
CA ALA A 210 15.10 5.60 -4.43
C ALA A 210 16.07 6.44 -3.58
N ASP A 211 16.74 7.44 -4.17
CA ASP A 211 17.69 8.34 -3.49
C ASP A 211 17.01 9.52 -2.76
N ALA A 212 15.75 9.82 -3.11
CA ALA A 212 14.99 10.95 -2.54
C ALA A 212 14.26 10.63 -1.22
N HIS A 213 14.32 9.38 -0.74
CA HIS A 213 13.56 8.87 0.42
C HIS A 213 14.46 8.15 1.44
#